data_AF-A0A349VHP4-F1
#
_entry.id   AF-A0A349VHP4-F1
#
_cell.length_a   1.000
_cell.length_b   1.000
_cell.length_c   1.000
_cell.angle_alpha   90.00
_cell.angle_beta   90.00
_cell.angle_gamma   90.00
#
_symmetry.space_group_name_H-M   'P 1'
#
loop_
_entity.id
_entity.type
_entity.pdbx_description
1 polymer ?
#
loop_
_entity_poly.entity_id
_entity_poly.type
_entity_poly.pdbx_seq_one_letter_code
_entity_poly.pdbx_strand_id
1 'polypeptide(L)' 'LEVWVLAAAKKLKIVELPVPLVYLDLTRSFGGALDDGTTRIAHYREILERAIRSIPAGSGVNRGVGYGVGSPAQRVDA' A
#
# COMPACT_ATOMS: atom_id res chain seq x y z
N LEU A 1 1.91 -3.94 4.35
CA LEU A 1 1.63 -2.50 4.10
C LEU A 1 0.74 -1.89 5.19
N GLU A 2 -0.34 -2.56 5.60
CA GLU A 2 -1.36 -2.03 6.54
C GLU A 2 -0.80 -1.60 7.91
N VAL A 3 0.16 -2.35 8.47
CA VAL A 3 0.76 -2.06 9.78
C VAL A 3 1.29 -0.63 9.87
N TRP A 4 1.98 -0.15 8.83
CA TRP A 4 2.56 1.20 8.83
C TRP A 4 1.51 2.30 8.83
N VAL A 5 0.43 2.11 8.07
CA VAL A 5 -0.71 3.03 8.05
C VAL A 5 -1.33 3.15 9.44
N LEU A 6 -1.58 2.00 10.09
CA LEU A 6 -2.19 1.97 11.41
C LEU A 6 -1.26 2.52 12.50
N ALA A 7 0.05 2.22 12.43
CA ALA A 7 1.04 2.76 13.35
C ALA A 7 1.12 4.30 13.28
N ALA A 8 1.13 4.85 12.07
CA ALA A 8 1.08 6.30 11.85
C ALA A 8 -0.21 6.92 12.40
N ALA A 9 -1.37 6.29 12.13
CA ALA A 9 -2.66 6.74 12.66
C ALA A 9 -2.73 6.73 14.20
N LYS A 10 -2.02 5.80 14.83
CA LYS A 10 -1.88 5.69 16.30
C LYS A 10 -0.79 6.59 16.87
N LYS A 11 -0.12 7.40 16.04
CA LYS A 11 0.98 8.29 16.44
C LYS A 11 2.11 7.55 17.16
N LEU A 12 2.37 6.31 16.75
CA LEU A 12 3.50 5.56 17.28
C LEU A 12 4.81 6.18 16.78
N LYS A 13 5.85 6.09 17.61
CA LYS A 13 7.21 6.47 17.20
C LYS A 13 7.74 5.39 16.24
N ILE A 14 7.95 5.77 14.98
CA ILE A 14 8.57 4.93 13.96
C ILE A 14 10.06 5.26 13.93
N VAL A 15 10.91 4.23 14.02
CA VAL A 15 12.36 4.35 13.93
C VAL A 15 12.84 3.44 12.82
N GLU A 16 13.62 3.99 11.90
CA GLU A 16 14.22 3.23 10.80
C GLU A 16 15.61 2.75 11.23
N LEU A 17 15.87 1.45 11.03
CA LEU A 17 17.17 0.83 11.31
C LEU A 17 17.76 0.34 9.99
N PRO A 18 19.03 0.66 9.68
CA PRO A 18 19.66 0.16 8.48
C PRO A 18 19.83 -1.36 8.56
N VAL A 19 19.57 -2.04 7.44
CA VAL A 19 19.78 -3.49 7.29
C VAL A 19 20.70 -3.76 6.10
N PRO A 20 21.47 -4.87 6.11
CA PRO A 20 22.15 -5.33 4.90
C PRO A 20 21.18 -5.55 3.74
N LEU A 21 21.69 -5.55 2.50
CA LEU A 21 20.87 -5.81 1.32
C LEU A 21 20.13 -7.16 1.44
N VAL A 22 18.80 -7.11 1.55
CA VAL A 22 17.97 -8.30 1.80
C VAL A 22 17.63 -9.05 0.50
N TYR A 23 17.65 -8.36 -0.65
CA TYR A 23 17.43 -8.97 -1.95
C TYR A 23 18.74 -9.03 -2.75
N LEU A 24 19.40 -10.19 -2.71
CA LEU A 24 20.64 -10.45 -3.43
C LEU A 24 20.39 -10.96 -4.86
N ASP A 25 19.25 -11.62 -5.08
CA ASP A 25 18.83 -12.13 -6.37
C ASP A 25 17.86 -11.14 -7.04
N LEU A 26 18.28 -10.58 -8.17
CA LEU A 26 17.50 -9.64 -8.96
C LEU A 26 16.36 -10.30 -9.75
N THR A 27 16.38 -11.62 -9.89
CA THR A 27 15.35 -12.41 -10.59
C THR A 27 14.24 -12.89 -9.65
N ARG A 28 14.29 -12.50 -8.37
CA ARG A 28 13.33 -12.93 -7.37
C ARG A 28 11.92 -12.46 -7.72
N SER A 29 11.01 -13.43 -7.82
CA SER A 29 9.58 -13.20 -8.04
C SER A 29 8.90 -12.61 -6.78
N PHE A 30 7.95 -11.71 -7.00
CA PHE A 30 6.96 -11.21 -6.06
C PHE A 30 5.79 -12.19 -5.85
N GLY A 31 5.68 -13.23 -6.68
CA GLY A 31 4.66 -14.26 -6.63
C GLY A 31 3.55 -14.06 -7.66
N GLY A 32 3.71 -14.65 -8.85
CA GLY A 32 2.66 -14.73 -9.87
C GLY A 32 2.27 -13.37 -10.44
N ALA A 33 0.99 -13.01 -10.37
CA ALA A 33 0.48 -11.75 -10.94
C ALA A 33 1.15 -10.50 -10.36
N LEU A 34 1.74 -10.58 -9.17
CA LEU A 34 2.47 -9.47 -8.56
C LEU A 34 3.87 -9.26 -9.15
N ASP A 35 4.35 -10.12 -10.05
CA ASP A 35 5.58 -9.88 -10.81
C ASP A 35 5.40 -8.71 -11.79
N ASP A 36 4.19 -8.56 -12.34
CA ASP A 36 3.83 -7.40 -13.15
C ASP A 36 3.76 -6.13 -12.29
N GLY A 37 4.49 -5.09 -12.70
CA GLY A 37 4.60 -3.83 -11.96
C GLY A 37 3.28 -3.07 -11.87
N THR A 38 2.45 -3.14 -12.90
CA THR A 38 1.16 -2.44 -12.96
C THR A 38 0.15 -3.07 -12.01
N THR A 39 0.07 -4.40 -12.03
CA THR A 39 -0.76 -5.18 -11.10
C THR A 39 -0.31 -4.95 -9.66
N ARG A 40 1.00 -5.01 -9.41
CA ARG A 40 1.58 -4.82 -8.08
C ARG A 40 1.27 -3.45 -7.48
N ILE A 41 1.45 -2.36 -8.24
CA ILE A 41 1.17 -1.02 -7.72
C ILE A 41 -0.33 -0.80 -7.48
N ALA A 42 -1.20 -1.35 -8.32
CA ALA A 42 -2.64 -1.29 -8.13
C ALA A 42 -3.05 -2.02 -6.84
N HIS A 43 -2.53 -3.22 -6.63
CA HIS A 43 -2.79 -4.02 -5.44
C HIS A 43 -2.31 -3.33 -4.15
N TYR A 44 -1.13 -2.73 -4.15
CA TYR A 44 -0.62 -1.99 -2.99
C TYR A 44 -1.49 -0.80 -2.64
N ARG A 45 -1.95 -0.04 -3.64
CA ARG A 45 -2.85 1.09 -3.43
C ARG A 45 -4.18 0.65 -2.85
N GLU A 46 -4.78 -0.43 -3.36
CA GLU A 46 -6.00 -1.01 -2.80
C GLU A 46 -5.86 -1.34 -1.31
N ILE A 47 -4.76 -2.01 -0.93
CA ILE A 47 -4.47 -2.35 0.46
C ILE A 47 -4.34 -1.08 1.33
N LEU A 48 -3.62 -0.08 0.84
CA LEU A 48 -3.42 1.18 1.58
C LEU A 48 -4.75 1.93 1.77
N GLU A 49 -5.57 2.03 0.73
CA GLU A 49 -6.89 2.66 0.82
C GLU A 49 -7.80 1.94 1.80
N ARG A 50 -7.83 0.61 1.76
CA ARG A 50 -8.60 -0.20 2.73
C ARG A 50 -8.12 0.06 4.16
N ALA A 51 -6.82 0.10 4.39
CA ALA A 51 -6.24 0.39 5.70
C ALA A 51 -6.65 1.79 6.19
N ILE A 52 -6.55 2.81 5.33
CA ILE A 52 -6.93 4.19 5.65
C ILE A 52 -8.43 4.28 6.00
N ARG A 53 -9.30 3.63 5.23
CA ARG A 53 -10.75 3.59 5.48
C ARG A 53 -11.12 2.90 6.79
N SER A 54 -10.32 1.93 7.25
CA SER A 54 -10.56 1.22 8.51
C SER A 54 -10.32 2.07 9.77
N ILE A 55 -9.65 3.22 9.64
CA ILE A 55 -9.31 4.08 10.77
C ILE A 55 -10.57 4.82 11.27
N PRO A 56 -10.83 4.87 12.59
CA PRO A 56 -11.97 5.59 13.15
C PRO A 56 -11.98 7.09 12.82
N ALA A 57 -13.18 7.63 12.63
CA ALA A 57 -13.39 9.07 12.48
C ALA A 57 -12.94 9.80 13.76
N GLY A 58 -12.21 10.92 13.62
CA GLY A 58 -11.66 11.70 14.73
C GLY A 58 -10.19 11.43 15.05
N SER A 59 -9.54 10.48 14.36
CA SER A 59 -8.11 10.20 14.46
C SER A 59 -7.19 11.26 13.82
N GLY A 60 -7.76 12.27 13.14
CA GLY A 60 -7.00 13.28 12.38
C GLY A 60 -6.45 12.79 11.05
N VAL A 61 -6.73 11.53 10.66
CA VAL A 61 -6.32 10.95 9.37
C VAL A 61 -7.32 11.33 8.28
N ASN A 62 -6.81 11.82 7.14
CA ASN A 62 -7.64 12.06 5.96
C ASN A 62 -8.06 10.73 5.34
N ARG A 63 -9.35 10.40 5.45
CA ARG A 63 -9.94 9.16 4.90
C ARG A 63 -10.34 9.28 3.41
N GLY A 64 -10.21 10.47 2.82
CA GLY A 64 -10.47 10.76 1.41
C GLY A 64 -9.25 10.59 0.51
N VAL A 65 -8.18 9.95 0.97
CA VAL A 65 -7.03 9.60 0.12
C VAL A 65 -7.48 8.55 -0.90
N GLY A 66 -7.73 8.98 -2.13
CA GLY A 66 -7.91 8.10 -3.28
C GLY A 66 -6.61 8.08 -4.07
N TYR A 67 -5.96 6.92 -4.17
CA TYR A 67 -4.79 6.74 -5.04
C TYR A 67 -5.20 6.52 -6.51
N GLY A 68 -6.41 6.93 -6.88
CA GLY A 68 -6.96 6.79 -8.23
C GLY A 68 -7.18 5.33 -8.64
N VAL A 69 -7.29 4.39 -7.69
CA VAL A 69 -7.75 3.03 -8.00
C VAL A 69 -9.27 3.09 -8.09
N GLY A 70 -9.76 3.64 -9.20
CA GLY A 70 -11.12 3.36 -9.63
C GLY A 70 -11.33 1.85 -9.62
N SER A 71 -12.54 1.43 -9.23
CA SER A 71 -12.98 0.04 -9.34
C SER A 71 -12.47 -0.56 -10.66
N PRO A 72 -11.98 -1.81 -10.70
CA PRO A 72 -11.50 -2.47 -11.93
C PRO A 72 -12.49 -2.37 -13.11
N ALA A 73 -13.77 -2.10 -12.82
CA ALA A 73 -14.85 -1.86 -13.77
C ALA A 73 -14.78 -0.55 -14.59
N GLN A 74 -13.77 0.33 -14.41
CA GLN A 74 -13.72 1.64 -15.11
C GLN A 74 -12.48 1.88 -15.99
N ARG A 75 -11.78 0.84 -16.42
CA ARG A 75 -10.81 0.98 -17.53
C ARG A 75 -11.13 0.02 -18.66
N VAL A 76 -12.17 0.37 -19.41
CA VAL A 76 -12.20 0.15 -20.85
C VAL A 76 -12.14 1.54 -21.50
N ASP A 77 -11.38 1.63 -22.59
CA ASP A 77 -11.26 2.78 -23.51
C ASP A 77 -10.20 3.84 -23.19
N ALA A 78 -8.99 3.63 -23.74
CA ALA A 78 -8.31 4.52 -24.69
C ALA A 78 -6.98 3.90 -25.16
#